data_AF-A0A7S2GUD8-F1
#
_entry.id   AF-A0A7S2GUD8-F1
#
_cell.length_a   1.000
_cell.length_b   1.000
_cell.length_c   1.000
_cell.angle_alpha   90.00
_cell.angle_beta   90.00
_cell.angle_gamma   90.00
#
_symmetry.space_group_name_H-M   'P 1'
#
loop_
_entity.id
_entity.type
_entity.pdbx_description
1 polymer ?
#
loop_
_entity_poly.entity_id
_entity_poly.type
_entity_poly.pdbx_seq_one_letter_code
_entity_poly.pdbx_strand_id
1 'polypeptide(L)'
;VFDKISDAKFTDFNKVREEIERQTDMVAGKNKGIVNDPIVLTVYATGAPDLTLIDLPGITRVPVKGSDQSEDIEKITREMTLHYVNDPRTIILAVLPANQDMSVSD
;
A
#
# COMPACT_ATOMS: atom_id res chain seq x y z
N VAL A 1 15.01 -2.08 -6.53
CA VAL A 1 14.84 -3.19 -7.49
C VAL A 1 13.41 -3.68 -7.33
N PHE A 2 12.64 -3.68 -8.41
CA PHE A 2 11.25 -4.17 -8.39
C PHE A 2 11.22 -5.64 -8.79
N ASP A 3 10.48 -6.47 -8.08
CA ASP A 3 10.42 -7.91 -8.38
C ASP A 3 9.85 -8.19 -9.79
N LYS A 4 8.86 -7.39 -10.21
CA LYS A 4 8.23 -7.49 -11.53
C LYS A 4 9.08 -6.89 -12.66
N ILE A 5 10.25 -6.30 -12.34
CA ILE A 5 11.21 -5.73 -13.30
C ILE A 5 12.63 -6.10 -12.85
N SER A 6 13.01 -7.35 -13.11
CA SER A 6 14.28 -7.94 -12.64
C SER A 6 15.54 -7.26 -13.19
N ASP A 7 15.43 -6.58 -14.34
CA ASP A 7 16.61 -6.11 -15.09
C ASP A 7 16.90 -4.61 -14.91
N ALA A 8 16.07 -3.90 -14.13
CA ALA A 8 16.21 -2.46 -13.92
C ALA A 8 16.56 -2.10 -12.47
N LYS A 9 17.67 -1.37 -12.31
CA LYS A 9 18.03 -0.73 -11.04
C LYS A 9 17.71 0.75 -11.11
N PHE A 10 16.92 1.21 -10.15
CA PHE A 10 16.57 2.62 -10.00
C PHE A 10 17.43 3.23 -8.90
N THR A 11 18.06 4.36 -9.20
CA THR A 11 18.84 5.16 -8.24
C THR A 11 18.20 6.51 -7.94
N ASP A 12 17.14 6.87 -8.66
CA ASP A 12 16.37 8.10 -8.50
C ASP A 12 15.00 7.75 -7.93
N PHE A 13 14.68 8.28 -6.75
CA PHE A 13 13.41 8.03 -6.07
C PHE A 13 12.19 8.60 -6.81
N ASN A 14 12.36 9.62 -7.66
CA ASN A 14 11.26 10.11 -8.48
C ASN A 14 10.85 9.06 -9.52
N LYS A 15 11.83 8.39 -10.16
CA LYS A 15 11.56 7.28 -11.08
C LYS A 15 10.96 6.07 -10.37
N VAL A 16 11.36 5.82 -9.12
CA VAL A 16 10.74 4.78 -8.28
C VAL A 16 9.26 5.08 -8.06
N ARG A 17 8.91 6.34 -7.73
CA ARG A 17 7.52 6.77 -7.56
C ARG A 17 6.71 6.59 -8.85
N GLU A 18 7.22 7.09 -9.97
CA GLU A 18 6.58 6.95 -11.29
C GLU A 18 6.33 5.48 -11.64
N GLU A 19 7.27 4.60 -11.31
CA GLU A 19 7.14 3.17 -11.59
C GLU A 19 6.11 2.48 -10.68
N ILE A 20 6.02 2.88 -9.40
CA ILE A 20 4.96 2.42 -8.48
C ILE A 20 3.59 2.82 -9.02
N GLU A 21 3.42 4.07 -9.43
CA GLU A 21 2.17 4.58 -10.01
C GLU A 21 1.82 3.80 -11.29
N ARG A 22 2.80 3.58 -12.18
CA ARG A 22 2.61 2.84 -13.43
C ARG A 22 2.15 1.40 -13.19
N GLN A 23 2.77 0.67 -12.24
CA GLN A 23 2.35 -0.69 -11.91
C GLN A 23 0.98 -0.73 -11.25
N THR A 24 0.70 0.24 -10.38
CA THR A 24 -0.62 0.36 -9.74
C THR A 24 -1.71 0.57 -10.79
N ASP A 25 -1.52 1.53 -11.71
CA ASP A 25 -2.46 1.81 -12.81
C ASP A 25 -2.71 0.60 -13.72
N MET A 26 -1.67 -0.21 -13.97
CA MET A 26 -1.78 -1.39 -14.83
C MET A 26 -2.64 -2.51 -14.22
N VAL A 27 -2.57 -2.71 -12.91
CA VAL A 27 -3.24 -3.84 -12.23
C VAL A 27 -4.56 -3.40 -11.61
N ALA A 28 -4.57 -2.24 -10.94
CA ALA A 28 -5.71 -1.72 -10.20
C ALA A 28 -6.60 -0.77 -11.02
N GLY A 29 -6.14 -0.35 -12.20
CA GLY A 29 -6.82 0.66 -13.02
C GLY A 29 -6.57 2.09 -12.53
N LYS A 30 -7.02 3.06 -13.32
CA LYS A 30 -6.73 4.49 -13.08
C LYS A 30 -7.72 5.20 -12.16
N ASN A 31 -8.88 4.60 -11.87
CA ASN A 31 -9.90 5.25 -11.03
C ASN A 31 -9.95 4.65 -9.62
N LYS A 32 -8.82 4.60 -8.92
CA LYS A 32 -8.75 4.21 -7.48
C LYS A 32 -9.22 2.78 -7.15
N GLY A 33 -9.10 1.84 -8.09
CA GLY A 33 -9.32 0.43 -7.80
C GLY A 33 -8.34 -0.08 -6.74
N ILE A 34 -8.74 -1.09 -5.99
CA ILE A 34 -7.89 -1.77 -5.01
C ILE A 34 -7.87 -3.25 -5.36
N VAL A 35 -6.67 -3.81 -5.45
CA VAL A 35 -6.41 -5.20 -5.82
C VAL A 35 -5.43 -5.81 -4.85
N ASN A 36 -5.59 -7.10 -4.56
CA ASN A 36 -4.71 -7.84 -3.66
C ASN A 36 -3.50 -8.43 -4.41
N ASP A 37 -2.74 -7.57 -5.10
CA ASP A 37 -1.50 -7.90 -5.80
C ASP A 37 -0.39 -6.91 -5.39
N PRO A 38 0.52 -7.28 -4.47
CA PRO A 38 1.48 -6.35 -3.90
C PRO A 38 2.58 -5.95 -4.90
N ILE A 39 3.08 -4.72 -4.76
CA ILE A 39 4.31 -4.27 -5.40
C ILE A 39 5.46 -4.50 -4.43
N VAL A 40 6.39 -5.39 -4.78
CA VAL A 40 7.57 -5.67 -3.98
C VAL A 40 8.77 -4.88 -4.50
N LEU A 41 9.32 -4.03 -3.63
CA LEU A 41 10.46 -3.16 -3.92
C LEU A 41 11.56 -3.39 -2.88
N THR A 42 12.73 -3.83 -3.35
CA THR A 42 13.94 -3.90 -2.52
C THR A 42 14.78 -2.64 -2.69
N VAL A 43 15.03 -1.91 -1.59
CA VAL A 43 15.87 -0.70 -1.56
C VAL A 43 17.21 -1.02 -0.88
N TYR A 44 18.31 -0.66 -1.52
CA TYR A 44 19.66 -0.82 -0.97
C TYR A 44 20.22 0.55 -0.60
N ALA A 45 20.63 0.73 0.66
CA ALA A 45 21.21 1.97 1.14
C ALA A 45 22.33 1.69 2.15
N THR A 46 23.46 2.40 2.02
CA THR A 46 24.56 2.32 2.99
C THR A 46 24.12 2.97 4.31
N GLY A 47 24.18 2.22 5.41
CA GLY A 47 23.84 2.72 6.75
C GLY A 47 22.35 2.64 7.12
N ALA A 48 21.50 2.08 6.25
CA ALA A 48 20.13 1.74 6.61
C ALA A 48 20.09 0.37 7.31
N PRO A 49 19.20 0.17 8.31
CA PRO A 49 18.96 -1.15 8.88
C PRO A 49 18.20 -2.04 7.89
N ASP A 50 18.33 -3.35 8.07
CA ASP A 50 17.49 -4.32 7.37
C ASP A 50 16.06 -4.25 7.96
N LEU A 51 15.14 -3.71 7.17
CA LEU A 51 13.75 -3.51 7.58
C LEU A 51 12.80 -3.82 6.42
N THR A 52 11.66 -4.44 6.74
CA THR A 52 10.53 -4.58 5.83
C THR A 52 9.47 -3.56 6.22
N LEU A 53 9.09 -2.70 5.27
CA LEU A 53 7.99 -1.75 5.41
C LEU A 53 6.85 -2.21 4.50
N ILE A 54 5.64 -2.17 5.03
CA ILE A 54 4.42 -2.53 4.30
C ILE A 54 3.52 -1.31 4.31
N ASP A 55 3.21 -0.81 3.11
CA ASP A 55 2.23 0.25 2.92
C ASP A 55 0.90 -0.38 2.50
N LEU A 56 -0.16 -0.09 3.23
CA LEU A 56 -1.48 -0.68 3.05
C LEU A 56 -2.47 0.39 2.59
N PRO A 57 -3.44 0.03 1.73
CA PRO A 57 -4.52 0.95 1.40
C PRO A 57 -5.27 1.33 2.67
N GLY A 58 -5.64 2.61 2.78
CA GLY A 58 -6.45 3.09 3.90
C GLY A 58 -7.79 2.34 3.98
N ILE A 59 -8.21 1.99 5.20
CA ILE A 59 -9.51 1.34 5.42
C ILE A 59 -10.61 2.37 5.14
N THR A 60 -11.47 2.10 4.16
CA THR A 60 -12.58 2.99 3.78
C THR A 60 -13.91 2.25 3.83
N ARG A 61 -14.88 2.77 4.58
CA ARG A 61 -16.25 2.21 4.67
C ARG A 61 -17.14 2.53 3.47
N VAL A 62 -16.82 3.60 2.73
CA VAL A 62 -17.66 4.07 1.61
C VAL A 62 -16.79 4.15 0.35
N PRO A 63 -17.17 3.43 -0.72
CA PRO A 63 -16.49 3.55 -2.01
C PRO A 63 -16.49 5.01 -2.49
N VAL A 64 -15.39 5.44 -3.07
CA VAL A 64 -15.31 6.80 -3.63
C VAL A 64 -16.28 6.89 -4.81
N LYS A 65 -17.19 7.86 -4.80
CA LYS A 65 -18.13 8.07 -5.93
C LYS A 65 -17.37 8.27 -7.24
N GLY A 66 -17.70 7.45 -8.25
CA GLY A 66 -17.04 7.48 -9.56
C GLY A 66 -15.65 6.83 -9.59
N SER A 67 -15.34 5.96 -8.63
CA SER A 67 -14.16 5.09 -8.64
C SER A 67 -14.49 3.68 -9.12
N ASP A 68 -13.45 2.93 -9.48
CA ASP A 68 -13.52 1.51 -9.83
C ASP A 68 -13.55 0.59 -8.57
N GLN A 69 -13.81 1.16 -7.39
CA GLN A 69 -13.93 0.40 -6.13
C GLN A 69 -15.24 -0.39 -6.10
N SER A 70 -15.17 -1.67 -5.72
CA SER A 70 -16.35 -2.50 -5.48
C SER A 70 -17.08 -2.08 -4.20
N GLU A 71 -18.35 -2.49 -4.05
CA GLU A 71 -19.12 -2.25 -2.82
C GLU A 71 -18.47 -2.92 -1.59
N ASP A 72 -17.64 -3.95 -1.79
CA ASP A 72 -16.94 -4.70 -0.73
C ASP A 72 -15.55 -4.14 -0.36
N ILE A 73 -15.27 -2.87 -0.67
CA ILE A 73 -13.93 -2.28 -0.48
C ILE A 73 -13.43 -2.30 0.96
N GLU A 74 -14.32 -2.11 1.93
CA GLU A 74 -14.01 -2.20 3.36
C GLU A 74 -13.52 -3.61 3.71
N LYS A 75 -14.22 -4.64 3.23
CA LYS A 75 -13.85 -6.03 3.47
C LYS A 75 -12.48 -6.34 2.86
N ILE A 76 -12.24 -5.92 1.63
CA ILE A 76 -10.96 -6.15 0.94
C ILE A 76 -9.80 -5.50 1.70
N THR A 77 -9.91 -4.21 2.01
CA THR A 77 -8.85 -3.46 2.71
C THR A 77 -8.60 -3.98 4.13
N ARG A 78 -9.66 -4.43 4.82
CA ARG A 78 -9.56 -5.04 6.14
C ARG A 78 -8.92 -6.43 6.11
N GLU A 79 -9.27 -7.28 5.14
CA GLU A 79 -8.64 -8.59 4.94
C GLU A 79 -7.15 -8.45 4.58
N MET A 80 -6.80 -7.49 3.72
CA MET A 80 -5.40 -7.16 3.41
C MET A 80 -4.64 -6.74 4.67
N THR A 81 -5.22 -5.86 5.49
CA THR A 81 -4.59 -5.42 6.73
C THR A 81 -4.40 -6.58 7.70
N LEU A 82 -5.45 -7.37 7.93
CA LEU A 82 -5.42 -8.54 8.80
C LEU A 82 -4.34 -9.55 8.38
N HIS A 83 -4.12 -9.74 7.08
CA HIS A 83 -3.06 -10.62 6.59
C HIS A 83 -1.67 -10.26 7.15
N TYR A 84 -1.33 -8.97 7.21
CA TYR A 84 0.00 -8.52 7.63
C TYR A 84 0.14 -8.30 9.15
N VAL A 85 -0.94 -7.87 9.81
CA VAL A 85 -0.91 -7.63 11.27
C VAL A 85 -1.00 -8.92 12.10
N ASN A 86 -1.37 -10.04 11.50
CA ASN A 86 -1.44 -11.35 12.17
C ASN A 86 -0.05 -11.93 12.51
N ASP A 87 1.03 -11.43 11.91
CA ASP A 87 2.38 -11.82 12.32
C ASP A 87 2.75 -11.11 13.64
N PRO A 88 3.06 -11.86 14.73
CA PRO A 88 3.35 -11.28 16.03
C PRO A 88 4.62 -10.39 16.05
N ARG A 89 5.45 -10.42 15.00
CA ARG A 89 6.63 -9.56 14.86
C ARG A 89 6.31 -8.21 14.21
N THR A 90 5.11 -8.04 13.65
CA THR A 90 4.69 -6.80 12.99
C THR A 90 4.49 -5.69 14.02
N ILE A 91 5.08 -4.53 13.77
CA ILE A 91 4.82 -3.30 14.53
C ILE A 91 3.76 -2.49 13.78
N ILE A 92 2.63 -2.21 14.42
CA ILE A 92 1.53 -1.44 13.84
C ILE A 92 1.76 0.05 14.13
N LEU A 93 1.91 0.85 13.08
CA LEU A 93 1.93 2.31 13.17
C LEU A 93 0.53 2.85 12.86
N ALA A 94 -0.27 3.10 13.91
CA ALA A 94 -1.60 3.68 13.76
C ALA A 94 -1.51 5.19 13.44
N VAL A 95 -1.74 5.56 12.18
CA VAL A 95 -1.71 6.95 11.71
C VAL A 95 -3.12 7.52 11.70
N LEU A 96 -3.38 8.52 12.54
CA LEU A 96 -4.69 9.17 12.67
C LEU A 96 -4.59 10.65 12.29
N PRO A 97 -5.53 11.18 11.49
CA PRO A 97 -5.60 12.60 11.24
C PRO A 97 -6.07 13.32 12.52
N ALA A 98 -5.41 14.41 12.89
CA ALA A 98 -5.64 15.11 14.15
C ALA A 98 -7.06 15.71 14.29
N ASN A 99 -7.82 15.81 13.20
CA ASN A 99 -9.17 16.35 13.18
C ASN A 99 -10.27 15.28 13.31
N GLN A 100 -9.90 13.99 13.41
CA GLN A 100 -10.84 12.91 13.67
C GLN A 100 -10.79 12.48 15.14
N ASP A 101 -11.95 12.13 15.68
CA ASP A 101 -12.07 11.61 17.03
C ASP A 101 -11.45 10.21 17.09
N MET A 102 -10.61 9.97 18.10
CA MET A 102 -9.93 8.68 18.31
C MET A 102 -10.93 7.53 18.54
N SER A 103 -12.15 7.83 19.01
CA SER A 103 -13.17 6.83 19.33
C SER A 103 -13.91 6.26 18.11
N VAL A 104 -13.73 6.86 16.92
CA VAL A 104 -14.36 6.41 15.66
C VAL A 104 -13.34 5.87 14.65
N SER A 105 -12.07 5.72 15.04
CA SER A 105 -11.04 5.14 14.17
C SER A 105 -11.27 3.64 13.99
N ASP A 106 -11.26 3.19 12.73
CA ASP A 106 -11.18 1.77 12.33
C ASP A 106 -9.73 1.29 12.24
#